data_AF-A0A7S3MG96-F1
#
_entry.id   AF-A0A7S3MG96-F1
#
_cell.length_a   1.000
_cell.length_b   1.000
_cell.length_c   1.000
_cell.angle_alpha   90.00
_cell.angle_beta   90.00
_cell.angle_gamma   90.00
#
_symmetry.space_group_name_H-M   'P 1'
#
loop_
_entity.id
_entity.type
_entity.pdbx_description
1 polymer ?
#
loop_
_entity_poly.entity_id
_entity_poly.type
_entity_poly.pdbx_seq_one_letter_code
_entity_poly.pdbx_strand_id
1 'polypeptide(L)'
;EGDLKIKVLVPRAAAGSIIGKGGVTIKLLCESSGAKISISDASSWGPAADQVVSVQGEEEAIKTVLEEVNKHIQALKDEGWFQGWATTPGTVSWAYSNLSGGGASSSRVYSHTP
;
A
#
# COMPACT_ATOMS: atom_id res chain seq x y z
N GLU A 1 -24.56 -14.10 2.41
CA GLU A 1 -23.90 -12.86 1.97
C GLU A 1 -22.40 -13.15 1.82
N GLY A 2 -21.74 -12.65 0.78
CA GLY A 2 -20.35 -13.00 0.49
C GLY A 2 -19.39 -11.91 0.96
N ASP A 3 -18.32 -12.28 1.64
CA ASP A 3 -17.24 -11.34 1.99
C ASP A 3 -16.67 -10.69 0.73
N LEU A 4 -16.62 -9.36 0.72
CA LEU A 4 -15.95 -8.58 -0.31
C LEU A 4 -14.44 -8.57 -0.04
N LYS A 5 -13.64 -8.33 -1.08
CA LYS A 5 -12.19 -8.19 -0.96
C LYS A 5 -11.66 -7.05 -1.81
N ILE A 6 -10.98 -6.09 -1.16
CA ILE A 6 -10.35 -4.94 -1.81
C ILE A 6 -8.85 -4.97 -1.57
N LYS A 7 -8.08 -4.54 -2.58
CA LYS A 7 -6.64 -4.36 -2.50
C LYS A 7 -6.28 -2.90 -2.77
N VAL A 8 -5.46 -2.32 -1.91
CA VAL A 8 -5.04 -0.91 -1.99
C VAL A 8 -3.52 -0.84 -2.01
N LEU A 9 -2.98 -0.06 -2.95
CA LEU A 9 -1.56 0.26 -3.01
C LEU A 9 -1.26 1.41 -2.05
N VAL A 10 -0.26 1.25 -1.19
CA VAL A 10 0.16 2.25 -0.19
C VAL A 10 1.68 2.36 -0.17
N PRO A 11 2.25 3.50 0.26
CA PRO A 11 3.69 3.57 0.49
C PRO A 11 4.04 2.82 1.77
N ARG A 12 5.26 2.27 1.83
CA ARG A 12 5.78 1.51 2.96
C ARG A 12 5.72 2.29 4.27
N ALA A 13 5.93 3.60 4.22
CA ALA A 13 5.76 4.48 5.37
C ALA A 13 4.33 4.46 5.94
N ALA A 14 3.30 4.49 5.07
CA ALA A 14 1.90 4.40 5.52
C ALA A 14 1.59 3.00 6.07
N ALA A 15 2.04 1.94 5.38
CA ALA A 15 1.86 0.57 5.86
C ALA A 15 2.48 0.35 7.25
N GLY A 16 3.69 0.86 7.49
CA GLY A 16 4.33 0.81 8.81
C GLY A 16 3.52 1.54 9.89
N SER A 17 2.94 2.69 9.55
CA SER A 17 2.06 3.46 10.44
C SER A 17 0.74 2.72 10.76
N ILE A 18 0.13 2.08 9.76
CA ILE A 18 -1.08 1.25 9.91
C ILE A 18 -0.81 0.03 10.80
N ILE A 19 0.34 -0.64 10.63
CA ILE A 19 0.75 -1.76 11.48
C ILE A 19 0.91 -1.27 12.93
N GLY A 20 1.56 -0.13 13.11
CA GLY A 20 1.84 0.44 14.41
C GLY A 20 2.90 -0.35 15.20
N LYS A 21 3.30 0.21 16.36
CA LYS A 21 4.33 -0.41 17.20
C LYS A 21 3.87 -1.77 17.70
N GLY A 22 4.61 -2.83 17.38
CA GLY A 22 4.29 -4.20 17.78
C GLY A 22 3.01 -4.77 17.15
N GLY A 23 2.49 -4.15 16.08
CA GLY A 23 1.25 -4.59 15.43
C GLY A 23 -0.03 -4.24 16.19
N VAL A 24 0.04 -3.36 17.20
CA VAL A 24 -1.12 -3.02 18.04
C VAL A 24 -2.21 -2.31 17.23
N THR A 25 -1.84 -1.36 16.37
CA THR A 25 -2.80 -0.58 15.59
C THR A 25 -3.59 -1.44 14.61
N ILE A 26 -2.91 -2.29 13.83
CA ILE A 26 -3.59 -3.19 12.88
C ILE A 26 -4.45 -4.23 13.58
N LYS A 27 -4.03 -4.74 14.75
CA LYS A 27 -4.86 -5.68 15.54
C LYS A 27 -6.15 -5.02 16.00
N LEU A 28 -6.06 -3.83 16.59
CA LEU A 28 -7.22 -3.07 17.02
C LEU A 28 -8.14 -2.76 15.83
N LEU A 29 -7.58 -2.41 14.68
CA LEU A 29 -8.36 -2.14 13.47
C LEU A 29 -9.09 -3.38 12.96
N CYS A 30 -8.45 -4.56 12.96
CA CYS A 30 -9.12 -5.82 12.65
C CYS A 30 -10.24 -6.14 13.66
N GLU A 31 -9.99 -5.94 14.95
CA GLU A 31 -10.97 -6.21 16.02
C GLU A 31 -12.18 -5.27 15.95
N SER A 32 -11.96 -3.97 15.73
CA SER A 32 -13.03 -2.98 15.71
C SER A 32 -13.86 -3.00 14.42
N SER A 33 -13.23 -3.33 13.28
CA SER A 33 -13.93 -3.38 11.99
C SER A 33 -14.54 -4.75 11.69
N GLY A 34 -14.06 -5.83 12.32
CA GLY A 34 -14.38 -7.21 11.93
C GLY A 34 -13.75 -7.64 10.60
N ALA A 35 -12.96 -6.79 9.94
CA ALA A 35 -12.31 -7.10 8.69
C ALA A 35 -11.03 -7.93 8.89
N LYS A 36 -10.75 -8.81 7.93
CA LYS A 36 -9.46 -9.47 7.79
C LYS A 36 -8.52 -8.61 6.96
N ILE A 37 -7.43 -8.14 7.59
CA ILE A 37 -6.43 -7.28 6.95
C ILE A 37 -5.11 -8.04 6.81
N SER A 38 -4.48 -7.96 5.64
CA SER A 38 -3.12 -8.48 5.39
C SER A 38 -2.33 -7.50 4.53
N ILE A 39 -1.05 -7.30 4.85
CA ILE A 39 -0.16 -6.39 4.14
C ILE A 39 0.95 -7.22 3.47
N SER A 40 1.21 -6.99 2.19
CA SER A 40 2.28 -7.66 1.46
C SER A 40 3.66 -7.18 1.90
N ASP A 41 4.70 -7.91 1.52
CA ASP A 41 6.05 -7.39 1.55
C ASP A 41 6.19 -6.12 0.67
N ALA A 42 7.17 -5.29 1.00
CA ALA A 42 7.46 -4.10 0.21
C ALA A 42 8.19 -4.45 -1.08
N SER A 43 7.86 -3.75 -2.16
CA SER A 43 8.48 -3.96 -3.47
C SER A 43 9.97 -3.63 -3.52
N SER A 44 10.43 -2.76 -2.62
CA SER A 44 11.81 -2.27 -2.56
C SER A 44 12.13 -1.65 -1.20
N TRP A 45 13.31 -1.03 -1.08
CA TRP A 45 13.73 -0.32 0.12
C TRP A 45 13.26 1.14 0.14
N GLY A 46 13.06 1.67 1.35
CA GLY A 46 12.76 3.08 1.58
C GLY A 46 11.28 3.38 1.83
N PRO A 47 10.95 4.61 2.27
CA PRO A 47 9.61 4.97 2.71
C PRO A 47 8.58 4.99 1.56
N ALA A 48 9.04 5.26 0.33
CA ALA A 48 8.23 5.31 -0.88
C ALA A 48 8.04 3.93 -1.56
N ALA A 49 8.60 2.84 -1.02
CA ALA A 49 8.40 1.52 -1.58
C ALA A 49 6.93 1.11 -1.53
N ASP A 50 6.44 0.41 -2.54
CA ASP A 50 5.02 0.03 -2.59
C ASP A 50 4.72 -1.19 -1.72
N GLN A 51 3.55 -1.17 -1.08
CA GLN A 51 2.94 -2.33 -0.43
C GLN A 51 1.45 -2.43 -0.78
N VAL A 52 0.92 -3.64 -0.76
CA VAL A 52 -0.50 -3.90 -0.98
C VAL A 52 -1.17 -4.25 0.34
N VAL A 53 -2.15 -3.43 0.76
CA VAL A 53 -3.07 -3.75 1.84
C VAL A 53 -4.27 -4.48 1.24
N SER A 54 -4.47 -5.73 1.64
CA SER A 54 -5.67 -6.50 1.30
C SER A 54 -6.64 -6.48 2.47
N VAL A 55 -7.88 -6.10 2.21
CA VAL A 55 -8.96 -6.03 3.20
C VAL A 55 -10.07 -6.96 2.73
N GLN A 56 -10.58 -7.81 3.62
CA GLN A 56 -11.68 -8.71 3.35
C GLN A 56 -12.73 -8.63 4.47
N GLY A 57 -14.00 -8.54 4.12
CA GLY A 57 -15.12 -8.49 5.05
C GLY A 57 -16.39 -7.93 4.40
N GLU A 58 -17.35 -7.53 5.22
CA GLU A 58 -18.56 -6.83 4.77
C GLU A 58 -18.26 -5.40 4.29
N GLU A 59 -19.21 -4.79 3.58
CA GLU A 59 -19.04 -3.45 3.01
C GLU A 59 -18.66 -2.40 4.07
N GLU A 60 -19.36 -2.37 5.21
CA GLU A 60 -19.09 -1.42 6.29
C GLU A 60 -17.70 -1.62 6.93
N ALA A 61 -17.31 -2.88 7.09
CA ALA A 61 -15.99 -3.26 7.61
C ALA A 61 -14.89 -2.76 6.66
N ILE A 62 -15.04 -3.00 5.35
CA ILE A 62 -14.10 -2.51 4.34
C ILE A 62 -14.03 -1.00 4.32
N LYS A 63 -15.19 -0.31 4.33
CA LYS A 63 -15.23 1.16 4.32
C LYS A 63 -14.46 1.76 5.50
N THR A 64 -14.69 1.22 6.70
CA THR A 64 -14.00 1.64 7.93
C THR A 64 -12.48 1.49 7.79
N VAL A 65 -12.01 0.35 7.27
CA VAL A 65 -10.57 0.13 7.08
C VAL A 65 -9.99 1.06 6.01
N LEU A 66 -10.71 1.29 4.91
CA LEU A 66 -10.25 2.19 3.85
C LEU A 66 -10.14 3.65 4.32
N GLU A 67 -11.06 4.10 5.18
CA GLU A 67 -10.99 5.42 5.80
C GLU A 67 -9.74 5.57 6.67
N GLU A 68 -9.41 4.55 7.48
CA GLU A 68 -8.18 4.53 8.28
C GLU A 68 -6.92 4.49 7.40
N VAL A 69 -6.87 3.63 6.39
CA VAL A 69 -5.77 3.58 5.41
C VAL A 69 -5.54 4.96 4.77
N ASN A 70 -6.61 5.63 4.35
CA ASN A 70 -6.55 6.96 3.77
C ASN A 70 -6.00 8.01 4.76
N LYS A 71 -6.37 7.97 6.05
CA LYS A 71 -5.80 8.86 7.09
C LYS A 71 -4.28 8.70 7.19
N HIS A 72 -3.79 7.47 7.20
CA HIS A 72 -2.35 7.20 7.27
C HIS A 72 -1.59 7.65 6.02
N ILE A 73 -2.20 7.54 4.83
CA ILE A 73 -1.61 8.08 3.59
C ILE A 73 -1.56 9.61 3.63
N GLN A 74 -2.66 10.26 4.02
CA GLN A 74 -2.74 11.73 4.07
C GLN A 74 -1.78 12.35 5.07
N ALA A 75 -1.41 11.63 6.14
CA ALA A 75 -0.41 12.09 7.10
C ALA A 75 1.00 12.26 6.49
N LEU A 76 1.26 11.70 5.30
CA LEU A 76 2.55 11.76 4.61
C LEU A 76 2.60 12.84 3.52
N LYS A 77 1.54 13.64 3.35
CA LYS A 77 1.40 14.60 2.24
C LYS A 77 2.53 15.63 2.14
N ASP A 78 3.13 15.97 3.29
CA ASP A 78 4.18 17.00 3.42
C ASP A 78 5.60 16.42 3.30
N GLU A 79 5.72 15.10 3.12
CA GLU A 79 7.00 14.42 2.91
C GLU A 79 7.54 14.70 1.50
N GLY A 80 8.83 15.05 1.38
CA GLY A 80 9.44 15.41 0.09
C GLY A 80 9.43 14.30 -0.98
N TRP A 81 9.33 13.03 -0.56
CA TRP A 81 9.23 11.88 -1.47
C TRP A 81 7.79 11.55 -1.89
N PHE A 82 6.77 12.04 -1.18
CA PHE A 82 5.40 11.59 -1.31
C PHE A 82 4.75 11.97 -2.64
N GLN A 83 4.99 13.19 -3.13
CA GLN A 83 4.43 13.64 -4.42
C GLN A 83 4.86 12.76 -5.59
N GLY A 84 6.11 12.29 -5.60
CA GLY A 84 6.60 11.36 -6.60
C GLY A 84 5.90 10.00 -6.50
N TRP A 85 5.73 9.49 -5.28
CA TRP A 85 4.99 8.24 -5.05
C TRP A 85 3.51 8.37 -5.43
N ALA A 86 2.83 9.47 -5.11
CA ALA A 86 1.40 9.64 -5.38
C ALA A 86 1.10 9.79 -6.88
N THR A 87 2.02 10.37 -7.64
CA THR A 87 1.84 10.60 -9.09
C THR A 87 2.24 9.37 -9.91
N THR A 88 3.35 8.72 -9.53
CA THR A 88 3.88 7.55 -10.23
C THR A 88 4.43 6.54 -9.22
N PRO A 89 3.55 5.78 -8.52
CA PRO A 89 4.00 4.67 -7.68
C PRO A 89 4.90 3.72 -8.48
N GLY A 90 5.93 3.14 -7.85
CA GLY A 90 6.93 2.33 -8.55
C GLY A 90 6.31 1.17 -9.34
N THR A 91 5.28 0.55 -8.76
CA THR A 91 4.52 -0.58 -9.31
C THR A 91 3.64 -0.18 -10.50
N VAL A 92 3.20 1.08 -10.61
CA VAL A 92 2.47 1.52 -11.80
C VAL A 92 3.40 2.13 -12.86
N SER A 93 4.52 2.74 -12.43
CA SER A 93 5.49 3.35 -13.33
C SER A 93 6.03 2.34 -14.35
N TRP A 94 6.42 1.14 -13.93
CA TRP A 94 6.94 0.12 -14.87
C TRP A 94 5.86 -0.39 -15.84
N ALA A 95 4.62 -0.51 -15.38
CA ALA A 95 3.51 -0.98 -16.21
C ALA A 95 3.17 0.05 -17.30
N TYR A 96 3.14 1.34 -16.96
CA TYR A 96 2.93 2.43 -17.91
C TYR A 96 4.07 2.52 -18.94
N SER A 97 5.33 2.36 -18.53
CA SER A 97 6.47 2.34 -19.45
C SER A 97 6.39 1.20 -20.47
N ASN A 98 5.95 0.01 -20.05
CA ASN A 98 5.80 -1.15 -20.95
C ASN A 98 4.61 -1.01 -21.92
N LEU A 99 3.54 -0.32 -21.53
CA LEU A 99 2.35 -0.14 -22.37
C LEU A 99 2.48 1.02 -23.37
N SER A 100 3.29 2.04 -23.07
CA SER A 100 3.45 3.24 -23.91
C SER A 100 4.52 3.11 -25.00
N GLY A 101 5.24 1.99 -25.10
CA GLY A 101 6.26 1.77 -26.13
C GLY A 101 7.46 2.71 -26.06
N GLY A 102 7.55 3.56 -25.03
CA GLY A 102 8.67 4.46 -24.80
C GLY A 102 9.79 3.74 -24.07
N GLY A 103 10.81 3.30 -24.81
CA GLY A 103 12.05 2.80 -24.26
C GLY A 103 12.75 3.87 -23.42
N ALA A 104 12.41 3.97 -22.13
CA ALA A 104 13.20 4.68 -21.15
C ALA A 104 14.25 3.71 -20.62
N SER A 105 15.45 3.79 -21.20
CA SER A 105 16.64 3.17 -20.65
C SER A 105 16.92 3.79 -19.27
N SER A 106 16.52 3.12 -18.20
CA SER A 106 17.13 3.31 -16.89
C SER A 106 17.15 1.99 -16.15
N SER A 107 18.33 1.41 -16.18
CA SER A 107 18.76 0.22 -15.46
C SER A 107 18.47 0.33 -13.95
N ARG A 108 17.60 -0.54 -13.44
CA ARG A 108 17.92 -1.33 -12.24
C ARG A 108 17.07 -2.58 -12.15
N VAL A 109 17.70 -3.66 -12.61
CA VAL A 109 17.40 -5.02 -12.22
C VAL A 109 17.54 -5.12 -10.70
N TYR A 110 16.46 -5.41 -9.99
CA TYR A 110 16.54 -6.18 -8.75
C TYR A 110 15.97 -7.56 -9.04
N SER A 111 16.81 -8.41 -9.63
CA SER A 111 16.78 -9.81 -9.27
C SER A 111 17.28 -9.89 -7.83
N HIS A 112 16.52 -10.53 -6.94
CA HIS A 112 17.07 -11.53 -6.04
C HIS A 112 15.93 -12.51 -5.68
N THR A 113 16.16 -13.72 -6.16
CA THR A 113 15.51 -15.01 -5.93
C THR A 113 15.62 -15.44 -4.45
N PRO A 114 14.92 -16.51 -4.06
CA PRO A 114 15.47 -17.87 -4.21
C PRO A 114 14.90 -18.66 -5.39
#